data_AF-A0A4R2QTB6-F1
#
_entry.id   AF-A0A4R2QTB6-F1
#
_cell.length_a   1.000
_cell.length_b   1.000
_cell.length_c   1.000
_cell.angle_alpha   90.00
_cell.angle_beta   90.00
_cell.angle_gamma   90.00
#
_symmetry.space_group_name_H-M   'P 1'
#
loop_
_entity.id
_entity.type
_entity.pdbx_description
1 polymer ?
#
loop_
_entity_poly.entity_id
_entity_poly.type
_entity_poly.pdbx_seq_one_letter_code
_entity_poly.pdbx_strand_id
1 'polypeptide(L)'
;MDPVHEADTSGATGPIDKVADLGRDIGDYIRQQRNTAKISLRQLSKLAGVSNPYLSQIERGLRKPSAEILQQIAKGLRISAEALYVQAGILDEPIGGPVVDAIRVDSALSERQKQILLDVYESFRRENAEDRTTSDAPGQSDMEAQ
;
A
#
# COMPACT_ATOMS: atom_id res chain seq x y z
N MET A 1 -3.50 -22.13 -48.16
CA MET A 1 -4.33 -21.02 -47.68
C MET A 1 -4.13 -20.93 -46.18
N ASP A 2 -3.70 -19.76 -45.76
CA ASP A 2 -3.31 -19.26 -44.45
C ASP A 2 -4.21 -19.57 -43.24
N PRO A 3 -3.69 -19.37 -42.00
CA PRO A 3 -4.22 -19.86 -40.73
C PRO A 3 -5.12 -18.83 -40.01
N VAL A 4 -5.86 -19.26 -38.98
CA VAL A 4 -6.50 -18.37 -37.98
C VAL A 4 -6.19 -18.91 -36.57
N HIS A 5 -5.19 -18.32 -35.90
CA HIS A 5 -5.31 -17.39 -34.75
C HIS A 5 -6.13 -17.97 -33.58
N GLU A 6 -5.51 -18.46 -32.51
CA GLU A 6 -4.82 -17.70 -31.42
C GLU A 6 -5.82 -17.04 -30.47
N ALA A 7 -5.86 -17.53 -29.23
CA ALA A 7 -5.78 -16.74 -28.00
C ALA A 7 -6.19 -17.61 -26.79
N ASP A 8 -5.17 -18.21 -26.18
CA ASP A 8 -5.10 -18.41 -24.74
C ASP A 8 -5.38 -17.06 -24.03
N THR A 9 -6.24 -17.06 -23.02
CA THR A 9 -6.53 -15.87 -22.20
C THR A 9 -6.22 -16.16 -20.74
N SER A 10 -4.96 -16.49 -20.46
CA SER A 10 -4.38 -16.29 -19.14
C SER A 10 -3.99 -14.80 -19.00
N GLY A 11 -4.88 -14.04 -18.37
CA GLY A 11 -4.72 -12.60 -18.17
C GLY A 11 -3.56 -12.30 -17.22
N ALA A 12 -2.43 -11.87 -17.77
CA ALA A 12 -1.34 -11.28 -17.01
C ALA A 12 -1.79 -9.96 -16.38
N THR A 13 -1.94 -9.97 -15.06
CA THR A 13 -2.28 -8.82 -14.20
C THR A 13 -1.07 -7.86 -14.16
N GLY A 14 -1.21 -6.69 -14.78
CA GLY A 14 -0.13 -5.74 -15.02
C GLY A 14 0.05 -4.71 -13.90
N PRO A 15 0.96 -3.72 -14.05
CA PRO A 15 1.21 -2.66 -13.04
C PRO A 15 -0.04 -1.89 -12.61
N ILE A 16 -1.10 -1.84 -13.43
CA ILE A 16 -2.38 -1.21 -13.13
C ILE A 16 -3.10 -1.92 -11.96
N ASP A 17 -2.90 -3.23 -11.85
CA ASP A 17 -3.57 -4.06 -10.87
C ASP A 17 -2.94 -3.95 -9.48
N LYS A 18 -1.61 -3.80 -9.37
CA LYS A 18 -0.96 -3.51 -8.07
C LYS A 18 -1.44 -2.19 -7.45
N VAL A 19 -1.67 -1.16 -8.27
CA VAL A 19 -2.24 0.09 -7.77
C VAL A 19 -3.71 -0.12 -7.37
N ALA A 20 -4.43 -1.05 -8.02
CA ALA A 20 -5.79 -1.43 -7.61
C ALA A 20 -5.79 -2.19 -6.28
N ASP A 21 -4.80 -3.05 -6.04
CA ASP A 21 -4.59 -3.77 -4.78
C ASP A 21 -4.28 -2.81 -3.62
N LEU A 22 -3.42 -1.81 -3.82
CA LEU A 22 -3.20 -0.73 -2.84
C LEU A 22 -4.51 0.01 -2.48
N GLY A 23 -5.37 0.24 -3.49
CA GLY A 23 -6.70 0.82 -3.31
C GLY A 23 -7.66 -0.09 -2.53
N ARG A 24 -7.44 -1.40 -2.59
CA ARG A 24 -8.19 -2.41 -1.82
C ARG A 24 -7.72 -2.44 -0.37
N ASP A 25 -6.41 -2.42 -0.14
CA ASP A 25 -5.79 -2.45 1.17
C ASP A 25 -6.16 -1.22 2.03
N ILE A 26 -6.24 -0.03 1.41
CA ILE A 26 -6.73 1.16 2.09
C ILE A 26 -8.23 1.09 2.38
N GLY A 27 -9.02 0.54 1.46
CA GLY A 27 -10.47 0.38 1.61
C GLY A 27 -10.83 -0.53 2.79
N ASP A 28 -10.14 -1.66 2.91
CA ASP A 28 -10.32 -2.59 4.02
C ASP A 28 -9.82 -2.01 5.35
N TYR A 29 -8.72 -1.25 5.34
CA TYR A 29 -8.26 -0.54 6.53
C TYR A 29 -9.28 0.51 7.01
N ILE A 30 -9.83 1.33 6.11
CA ILE A 30 -10.88 2.31 6.47
C ILE A 30 -12.09 1.60 7.10
N ARG A 31 -12.53 0.47 6.52
CA ARG A 31 -13.61 -0.35 7.06
C ARG A 31 -13.28 -0.87 8.46
N GLN A 32 -12.07 -1.36 8.67
CA GLN A 32 -11.60 -1.85 9.97
C GLN A 32 -11.63 -0.74 11.03
N GLN A 33 -11.04 0.42 10.74
CA GLN A 33 -11.04 1.56 11.65
C GLN A 33 -12.46 2.04 11.98
N ARG A 34 -13.34 2.07 10.98
CA ARG A 34 -14.75 2.40 11.18
C ARG A 34 -15.46 1.41 12.12
N ASN A 35 -15.20 0.11 11.95
CA ASN A 35 -15.77 -0.94 12.80
C ASN A 35 -15.23 -0.85 14.23
N THR A 36 -13.93 -0.59 14.41
CA THR A 36 -13.31 -0.34 15.72
C THR A 36 -13.92 0.88 16.42
N ALA A 37 -14.18 1.95 15.68
CA ALA A 37 -14.87 3.14 16.17
C ALA A 37 -16.38 2.92 16.41
N LYS A 38 -16.92 1.75 16.05
CA LYS A 38 -18.34 1.36 16.18
C LYS A 38 -19.31 2.35 15.52
N ILE A 39 -18.91 2.96 14.40
CA ILE A 39 -19.76 3.87 13.63
C ILE A 39 -20.21 3.24 12.31
N SER A 40 -21.41 3.58 11.87
CA SER A 40 -21.92 3.11 10.56
C SER A 40 -21.22 3.83 9.40
N LEU A 41 -21.26 3.23 8.20
CA LEU A 41 -20.77 3.87 6.97
C LEU A 41 -21.42 5.24 6.73
N ARG A 42 -22.73 5.35 7.02
CA ARG A 42 -23.51 6.59 6.88
C ARG A 42 -23.08 7.66 7.89
N GLN A 43 -22.70 7.24 9.09
CA GLN A 43 -22.17 8.15 10.08
C GLN A 43 -20.77 8.64 9.69
N LEU A 44 -19.89 7.74 9.25
CA LEU A 44 -18.56 8.14 8.75
C LEU A 44 -18.67 9.10 7.56
N SER A 45 -19.54 8.82 6.59
CA SER A 45 -19.74 9.71 5.44
C SER A 45 -20.16 11.12 5.86
N LYS A 46 -21.05 11.23 6.85
CA LYS A 46 -21.47 12.54 7.41
C LYS A 46 -20.33 13.25 8.14
N LEU A 47 -19.53 12.52 8.93
CA LEU A 47 -18.41 13.08 9.69
C LEU A 47 -17.25 13.52 8.79
N ALA A 48 -16.97 12.75 7.74
CA ALA A 48 -15.93 13.04 6.77
C ALA A 48 -16.36 14.11 5.75
N GLY A 49 -17.67 14.37 5.59
CA GLY A 49 -18.16 15.26 4.52
C GLY A 49 -18.07 14.64 3.12
N VAL A 50 -17.96 13.31 3.05
CA VAL A 50 -17.87 12.54 1.80
C VAL A 50 -19.22 11.89 1.54
N SER A 51 -19.64 11.75 0.28
CA SER A 51 -20.91 11.09 -0.03
C SER A 51 -20.88 9.61 0.36
N ASN A 52 -21.99 9.11 0.88
CA ASN A 52 -22.10 7.70 1.30
C ASN A 52 -21.86 6.70 0.14
N PRO A 53 -22.39 6.92 -1.09
CA PRO A 53 -22.09 6.04 -2.23
C PRO A 53 -20.60 6.00 -2.57
N TYR A 54 -19.92 7.14 -2.54
CA TYR A 54 -18.49 7.21 -2.87
C TYR A 54 -17.63 6.54 -1.80
N LEU A 55 -17.92 6.76 -0.51
CA LEU A 55 -17.25 6.06 0.57
C LEU A 55 -17.46 4.53 0.52
N SER A 56 -18.64 4.08 0.11
CA SER A 56 -18.91 2.65 -0.13
C SER A 56 -18.05 2.07 -1.26
N GLN A 57 -17.78 2.85 -2.30
CA GLN A 57 -16.90 2.41 -3.39
C GLN A 57 -15.45 2.31 -2.92
N ILE A 58 -14.99 3.25 -2.09
CA ILE A 58 -13.66 3.24 -1.50
C ILE A 58 -13.45 2.00 -0.61
N GLU A 59 -14.35 1.73 0.35
CA GLU A 59 -14.20 0.55 1.23
C GLU A 59 -14.21 -0.78 0.48
N ARG A 60 -14.72 -0.81 -0.76
CA ARG A 60 -14.73 -2.02 -1.61
C ARG A 60 -13.54 -2.08 -2.59
N GLY A 61 -12.62 -1.11 -2.54
CA GLY A 61 -11.50 -1.01 -3.47
C GLY A 61 -11.90 -0.61 -4.90
N LEU A 62 -13.16 -0.22 -5.14
CA LEU A 62 -13.66 0.13 -6.48
C LEU A 62 -13.23 1.54 -6.92
N ARG A 63 -12.77 2.36 -5.97
CA ARG A 63 -12.34 3.74 -6.21
C ARG A 63 -11.12 4.04 -5.36
N LYS A 64 -10.12 4.66 -5.99
CA LYS A 64 -8.96 5.21 -5.31
C LYS A 64 -9.29 6.61 -4.80
N PRO A 65 -9.23 6.85 -3.48
CA PRO A 65 -9.45 8.19 -2.92
C PRO A 65 -8.25 9.11 -3.21
N SER A 66 -8.51 10.41 -3.34
CA SER A 66 -7.44 11.42 -3.36
C SER A 66 -6.90 11.69 -1.96
N ALA A 67 -5.76 12.37 -1.87
CA ALA A 67 -5.17 12.76 -0.59
C ALA A 67 -6.12 13.62 0.26
N GLU A 68 -6.90 14.50 -0.36
CA GLU A 68 -7.91 15.33 0.31
C GLU A 68 -9.04 14.47 0.92
N ILE A 69 -9.53 13.49 0.16
CA ILE A 69 -10.56 12.56 0.62
C ILE A 69 -10.05 11.71 1.79
N LEU A 70 -8.80 11.27 1.75
CA LEU A 70 -8.18 10.56 2.85
C LEU A 70 -8.07 11.44 4.11
N GLN A 71 -7.74 12.73 4.01
CA GLN A 71 -7.75 13.65 5.16
C GLN A 71 -9.14 13.79 5.77
N GLN A 72 -10.15 13.94 4.92
CA GLN A 72 -11.54 14.03 5.34
C GLN A 72 -12.00 12.78 6.09
N ILE A 73 -11.65 11.60 5.56
CA ILE A 73 -11.95 10.31 6.19
C ILE A 73 -11.18 10.15 7.51
N ALA A 74 -9.89 10.49 7.56
CA ALA A 74 -9.08 10.47 8.78
C ALA A 74 -9.69 11.34 9.88
N LYS A 75 -10.13 12.55 9.53
CA LYS A 75 -10.84 13.46 10.45
C LYS A 75 -12.14 12.84 10.96
N GLY A 76 -12.91 12.18 10.09
CA GLY A 76 -14.13 11.48 10.45
C GLY A 76 -13.90 10.29 11.40
N LEU A 77 -12.77 9.60 11.24
CA LEU A 77 -12.34 8.48 12.09
C LEU A 77 -11.56 8.92 13.34
N ARG A 78 -11.18 10.20 13.44
CA ARG A 78 -10.32 10.76 14.50
C ARG A 78 -8.96 10.06 14.60
N ILE A 79 -8.36 9.75 13.45
CA ILE A 79 -7.01 9.18 13.33
C ILE A 79 -6.09 10.13 12.54
N SER A 80 -4.78 9.88 12.58
CA SER A 80 -3.84 10.62 11.73
C SER A 80 -4.07 10.30 10.25
N ALA A 81 -4.06 11.32 9.39
CA ALA A 81 -4.11 11.15 7.93
C ALA A 81 -2.87 10.41 7.40
N GLU A 82 -1.73 10.53 8.09
CA GLU A 82 -0.49 9.82 7.76
C GLU A 82 -0.68 8.30 7.74
N ALA A 83 -1.40 7.75 8.71
CA ALA A 83 -1.68 6.32 8.76
C ALA A 83 -2.46 5.83 7.52
N LEU A 84 -3.36 6.66 6.99
CA LEU A 84 -4.07 6.36 5.74
C LEU A 84 -3.18 6.53 4.51
N TYR A 85 -2.20 7.44 4.54
CA TYR A 85 -1.29 7.64 3.42
C TYR A 85 -0.27 6.53 3.26
N VAL A 86 0.28 6.03 4.37
CA VAL A 86 1.15 4.84 4.37
C VAL A 86 0.39 3.65 3.81
N GLN A 87 -0.82 3.40 4.30
CA GLN A 87 -1.65 2.28 3.84
C GLN A 87 -2.11 2.42 2.38
N ALA A 88 -2.24 3.65 1.88
CA ALA A 88 -2.56 3.92 0.48
C ALA A 88 -1.32 3.87 -0.45
N GLY A 89 -0.12 3.66 0.09
CA GLY A 89 1.15 3.78 -0.65
C GLY A 89 1.40 5.19 -1.22
N ILE A 90 0.74 6.21 -0.66
CA ILE A 90 0.90 7.62 -1.04
C ILE A 90 2.06 8.26 -0.26
N LEU A 91 2.33 7.75 0.95
CA LEU A 91 3.58 7.97 1.64
C LEU A 91 4.38 6.67 1.57
N ASP A 92 5.58 6.73 1.00
CA ASP A 92 6.65 5.85 1.44
C ASP A 92 6.83 6.11 2.94
N GLU A 93 6.87 5.03 3.73
CA GLU A 93 7.10 5.07 5.17
C GLU A 93 8.18 6.11 5.50
N PRO A 94 7.91 7.07 6.41
CA PRO A 94 8.69 8.28 6.54
C PRO A 94 10.19 7.97 6.52
N ILE A 95 10.92 8.67 5.63
CA ILE A 95 12.37 8.55 5.49
C ILE A 95 13.01 8.99 6.82
N GLY A 96 13.14 8.05 7.75
CA GLY A 96 13.33 8.35 9.17
C GLY A 96 12.46 7.49 10.08
N GLY A 97 12.60 6.17 10.03
CA GLY A 97 12.02 5.28 11.04
C GLY A 97 12.86 5.29 12.34
N PRO A 98 12.40 4.63 13.41
CA PRO A 98 13.11 4.60 14.70
C PRO A 98 14.56 4.09 14.58
N VAL A 99 14.84 3.23 13.60
CA VAL A 99 16.19 2.75 13.28
C VAL A 99 17.06 3.86 12.66
N VAL A 100 16.51 4.63 11.72
CA VAL A 100 17.22 5.75 11.08
C VAL A 100 17.53 6.84 12.11
N ASP A 101 16.58 7.12 12.99
CA ASP A 101 16.78 8.10 14.07
C ASP A 101 17.83 7.64 15.07
N ALA A 102 17.81 6.36 15.47
CA ALA A 102 18.83 5.78 16.34
C ALA A 102 20.24 5.88 15.73
N ILE A 103 20.39 5.61 14.42
CA ILE A 103 21.68 5.74 13.72
C ILE A 103 22.15 7.20 13.70
N ARG A 104 21.24 8.15 13.48
CA ARG A 104 21.58 9.59 13.40
C ARG A 104 22.07 10.15 14.74
N VAL A 105 21.46 9.74 15.85
CA VAL A 105 21.79 10.24 17.20
C VAL A 105 22.92 9.48 17.89
N ASP A 106 23.39 8.36 17.33
CA ASP A 106 24.49 7.59 17.90
C ASP A 106 25.82 8.37 17.84
N SER A 107 26.34 8.71 19.02
CA SER A 107 27.60 9.44 19.18
C SER A 107 28.85 8.60 18.94
N ALA A 108 28.73 7.26 18.92
CA ALA A 108 29.85 6.37 18.64
C ALA A 108 30.17 6.27 17.14
N LEU A 109 29.27 6.75 16.28
CA LEU A 109 29.42 6.71 14.83
C LEU A 109 29.87 8.06 14.27
N SER A 110 30.84 8.03 13.37
CA SER A 110 31.17 9.17 12.51
C SER A 110 30.10 9.41 11.46
N GLU A 111 30.00 10.63 10.94
CA GLU A 111 29.04 10.98 9.87
C GLU A 111 29.17 10.08 8.63
N ARG A 112 30.39 9.70 8.26
CA ARG A 112 30.61 8.74 7.16
C ARG A 112 30.04 7.36 7.47
N GLN A 113 30.20 6.87 8.70
CA GLN A 113 29.66 5.57 9.12
C GLN A 113 28.14 5.58 9.19
N LYS A 114 27.55 6.69 9.67
CA LYS A 114 26.10 6.89 9.64
C LYS A 114 25.57 6.83 8.21
N GLN A 115 26.20 7.54 7.28
CA GLN A 115 25.78 7.54 5.88
C GLN A 115 25.82 6.12 5.28
N ILE A 116 26.92 5.38 5.49
CA ILE A 116 27.04 4.01 4.98
C ILE A 116 25.95 3.09 5.58
N LEU A 117 25.68 3.19 6.88
CA LEU A 117 24.65 2.38 7.54
C LEU A 117 23.26 2.69 7.00
N LEU A 118 22.96 3.97 6.74
CA LEU A 118 21.69 4.38 6.14
C LEU A 118 21.56 3.87 4.70
N ASP A 119 22.61 3.99 3.88
CA ASP A 119 22.61 3.53 2.50
C ASP A 119 22.38 2.00 2.42
N VAL A 120 23.07 1.23 3.28
CA VAL A 120 22.90 -0.23 3.36
C VAL A 120 21.50 -0.60 3.85
N TYR A 121 21.02 0.09 4.89
CA TYR A 121 19.68 -0.13 5.44
C TYR A 121 18.59 0.12 4.39
N GLU A 122 18.69 1.21 3.62
CA GLU A 122 17.77 1.53 2.53
C GLU A 122 17.83 0.49 1.40
N SER A 123 19.03 0.02 1.04
CA SER A 123 19.22 -1.04 0.05
C SER A 123 18.49 -2.32 0.47
N PHE A 124 18.65 -2.79 1.71
CA PHE A 124 17.97 -3.99 2.19
C PHE A 124 16.46 -3.79 2.29
N ARG A 125 15.99 -2.59 2.65
CA ARG A 125 14.54 -2.32 2.64
C ARG A 125 13.96 -2.42 1.24
N ARG A 126 14.67 -1.89 0.24
CA ARG A 126 14.27 -1.96 -1.17
C ARG A 126 14.27 -3.40 -1.67
N GLU A 127 15.35 -4.13 -1.44
CA GLU A 127 15.48 -5.54 -1.82
C GLU A 127 14.39 -6.40 -1.17
N ASN A 128 14.10 -6.24 0.12
CA ASN A 128 13.03 -6.98 0.80
C ASN A 128 11.61 -6.59 0.35
N ALA A 129 11.43 -5.38 -0.20
CA ALA A 129 10.16 -4.98 -0.81
C ALA A 129 10.01 -5.63 -2.20
N GLU A 130 11.10 -5.70 -2.96
CA GLU A 130 11.19 -6.39 -4.25
C GLU A 130 11.03 -7.92 -4.10
N ASP A 131 11.65 -8.51 -3.07
CA ASP A 131 11.59 -9.95 -2.76
C ASP A 131 10.23 -10.39 -2.23
N ARG A 132 9.52 -9.52 -1.49
CA ARG A 132 8.11 -9.76 -1.16
C ARG A 132 7.23 -9.78 -2.40
N THR A 133 7.54 -8.97 -3.41
CA THR A 133 6.83 -9.02 -4.70
C THR A 133 7.18 -10.21 -5.59
N THR A 134 8.33 -10.87 -5.41
CA THR A 134 8.72 -12.08 -6.17
C THR A 134 8.38 -13.39 -5.44
N SER A 135 8.40 -13.42 -4.12
CA SER A 135 8.12 -14.63 -3.30
C SER A 135 6.63 -14.96 -3.16
N ASP A 136 5.72 -14.01 -3.41
CA ASP A 136 4.27 -14.24 -3.48
C ASP A 136 3.81 -14.79 -4.85
N ALA A 137 4.75 -15.16 -5.74
CA ALA A 137 4.45 -15.85 -7.00
C ALA A 137 4.32 -17.38 -6.78
N PRO A 138 3.18 -18.03 -7.12
CA PRO A 138 3.06 -19.48 -7.00
C PRO A 138 3.94 -20.18 -8.04
N GLY A 139 4.77 -21.11 -7.56
CA GLY A 139 5.84 -21.78 -8.29
C GLY A 139 5.39 -22.59 -9.51
N GLN A 140 6.05 -22.35 -10.64
CA GLN A 140 6.10 -23.28 -11.77
C GLN A 140 7.14 -24.35 -11.44
N SER A 141 6.69 -25.55 -11.08
CA SER A 141 7.52 -26.75 -11.17
C SER A 141 6.71 -27.88 -11.82
N ASP A 142 7.33 -28.46 -12.84
CA ASP A 142 7.01 -29.70 -13.55
C ASP A 142 6.18 -29.55 -14.83
N MET A 143 6.87 -29.53 -15.98
CA MET A 143 7.02 -30.74 -16.80
C MET A 143 7.90 -30.44 -18.03
N GLU A 144 9.21 -30.62 -17.88
CA GLU A 144 10.11 -30.88 -19.01
C GLU A 144 10.05 -32.38 -19.35
N ALA A 145 10.18 -32.67 -20.65
CA ALA A 145 10.52 -33.95 -21.25
C ALA A 145 9.42 -35.03 -21.30
N GLN A 146 8.66 -35.04 -22.39
CA GLN A 146 8.91 -35.99 -23.51
C GLN A 146 8.02 -35.69 -24.72
#